data_AF-A0A1Y2HWC1-F1
#
_entry.id   AF-A0A1Y2HWC1-F1
#
_cell.length_a   1.000
_cell.length_b   1.000
_cell.length_c   1.000
_cell.angle_alpha   90.00
_cell.angle_beta   90.00
_cell.angle_gamma   90.00
#
_symmetry.space_group_name_H-M   'P 1'
#
loop_
_entity.id
_entity.type
_entity.pdbx_description
1 polymer ?
#
loop_
_entity_poly.entity_id
_entity_poly.type
_entity_poly.pdbx_seq_one_letter_code
_entity_poly.pdbx_strand_id
1 'polypeptide(L)'
;MNAERTPLIHPPRAPLAGKHHGSFAFYTIRDRLPVILTRVINDVNQAVFKLDHERLPDHHTEGKAVIEALAGLRYQMQRDHPMRPLQDSMPDVEAWNGYLAAYHPEGVGHFQAPWLTQECYVYRRIREAFAMTKHWQAYDPFLAEKTSSLEKSIPVLVKVAQHVDRQSREVAHWDIVCQELMLFSLWGNAVDLSLLAGQDTMDTEGLGKKMIEEGRAGVVVDDLDAAVKDLVAMRGARVDFVLDNAGFELTADLFLASWLVATGIAQTVVFHIKAYPWFVSDTTQADFDATLATLEPHLPTHVASWRALLASGAWQVRSDPFWTYPHAFHHLPRYPIASELRKSDFIVFKGDLNYRKLVFDCKWDVTTPFVEAIGPLRDGGADGLGQFLSLRTCKSDVCVGLSEEKAMEMEAVDGWMTSGKHAVISYKR
;
A
#
# COMPACT_ATOMS: atom_id res chain seq x y z
N MET A 1 38.39 -6.15 -5.45
CA MET A 1 37.91 -7.53 -5.24
C MET A 1 36.58 -7.63 -5.95
N ASN A 2 36.47 -8.55 -6.91
CA ASN A 2 35.33 -8.66 -7.82
C ASN A 2 34.02 -8.83 -7.04
N ALA A 3 33.18 -7.79 -7.02
CA ALA A 3 31.76 -7.96 -6.79
C ALA A 3 31.24 -8.72 -8.01
N GLU A 4 31.04 -10.03 -7.87
CA GLU A 4 30.17 -10.76 -8.79
C GLU A 4 28.87 -9.95 -8.88
N ARG A 5 28.61 -9.34 -10.03
CA ARG A 5 27.36 -8.62 -10.26
C ARG A 5 26.26 -9.66 -10.14
N THR A 6 25.51 -9.63 -9.03
CA THR A 6 24.35 -10.47 -8.83
C THR A 6 23.45 -10.38 -10.07
N PRO A 7 23.05 -11.49 -10.69
CA PRO A 7 22.41 -11.49 -12.00
C PRO A 7 21.11 -10.69 -11.99
N LEU A 8 20.83 -9.86 -13.00
CA LEU A 8 19.58 -9.11 -13.11
C LEU A 8 18.35 -10.05 -12.99
N ILE A 9 17.32 -9.64 -12.24
CA ILE A 9 16.06 -10.41 -12.15
C ILE A 9 15.10 -9.83 -13.17
N HIS A 10 14.78 -10.62 -14.18
CA HIS A 10 13.77 -10.28 -15.17
C HIS A 10 12.38 -10.72 -14.70
N PRO A 11 11.31 -10.06 -15.19
CA PRO A 11 9.95 -10.52 -14.98
C PRO A 11 9.81 -12.00 -15.40
N PRO A 12 9.19 -12.87 -14.59
CA PRO A 12 9.05 -14.29 -14.90
C PRO A 12 8.08 -14.55 -16.06
N ARG A 13 7.22 -13.59 -16.38
CA ARG A 13 6.26 -13.61 -17.50
C ARG A 13 6.24 -12.23 -18.16
N ALA A 14 5.49 -12.10 -19.25
CA ALA A 14 5.31 -10.81 -19.90
C ALA A 14 4.71 -9.79 -18.90
N PRO A 15 5.36 -8.64 -18.65
CA PRO A 15 4.84 -7.64 -17.74
C PRO A 15 3.57 -7.01 -18.31
N LEU A 16 2.66 -6.60 -17.42
CA LEU A 16 1.56 -5.71 -17.81
C LEU A 16 2.13 -4.39 -18.31
N ALA A 17 1.52 -3.79 -19.33
CA ALA A 17 2.02 -2.57 -19.96
C ALA A 17 0.88 -1.81 -20.66
N GLY A 18 1.05 -0.50 -20.79
CA GLY A 18 0.08 0.39 -21.44
C GLY A 18 -0.10 0.16 -22.94
N LYS A 19 0.77 -0.58 -23.62
CA LYS A 19 0.71 -0.76 -25.08
C LYS A 19 -0.53 -1.51 -25.61
N HIS A 20 -1.33 -2.12 -24.74
CA HIS A 20 -2.50 -2.90 -25.13
C HIS A 20 -3.79 -2.11 -24.89
N HIS A 21 -4.41 -1.62 -25.98
CA HIS A 21 -5.71 -0.97 -25.92
C HIS A 21 -6.76 -1.86 -25.23
N GLY A 22 -7.58 -1.25 -24.37
CA GLY A 22 -8.62 -1.95 -23.61
C GLY A 22 -8.14 -2.53 -22.27
N SER A 23 -6.83 -2.66 -22.03
CA SER A 23 -6.31 -3.05 -20.72
C SER A 23 -6.50 -1.94 -19.67
N PHE A 24 -6.57 -2.33 -18.40
CA PHE A 24 -6.64 -1.36 -17.32
C PHE A 24 -5.32 -0.59 -17.15
N ALA A 25 -4.18 -1.22 -17.50
CA ALA A 25 -2.89 -0.52 -17.63
C ALA A 25 -2.93 0.63 -18.64
N PHE A 26 -3.48 0.40 -19.84
CA PHE A 26 -3.63 1.45 -20.87
C PHE A 26 -4.56 2.58 -20.37
N TYR A 27 -5.72 2.23 -19.81
CA TYR A 27 -6.64 3.21 -19.22
C TYR A 27 -5.97 4.03 -18.10
N THR A 28 -5.18 3.38 -17.24
CA THR A 28 -4.49 4.04 -16.14
C THR A 28 -3.47 5.05 -16.66
N ILE A 29 -2.64 4.65 -17.63
CA ILE A 29 -1.60 5.53 -18.19
C ILE A 29 -2.21 6.67 -19.04
N ARG A 30 -3.24 6.37 -19.84
CA ARG A 30 -3.88 7.34 -20.74
C ARG A 30 -4.76 8.34 -20.00
N ASP A 31 -5.55 7.90 -19.03
CA ASP A 31 -6.60 8.72 -18.42
C ASP A 31 -6.32 9.04 -16.94
N ARG A 32 -6.01 8.03 -16.11
CA ARG A 32 -5.92 8.23 -14.66
C ARG A 32 -4.70 9.04 -14.26
N LEU A 33 -3.50 8.70 -14.75
CA LEU A 33 -2.28 9.41 -14.37
C LEU A 33 -2.30 10.89 -14.82
N PRO A 34 -2.78 11.26 -16.03
CA PRO A 34 -2.95 12.67 -16.39
C PRO A 34 -3.95 13.43 -15.50
N VAL A 35 -5.03 12.77 -15.05
CA VAL A 35 -5.96 13.36 -14.07
C VAL A 35 -5.26 13.60 -12.74
N ILE A 36 -4.48 12.64 -12.23
CA ILE A 36 -3.71 12.78 -10.99
C ILE A 36 -2.73 13.94 -11.11
N LEU A 37 -1.93 14.00 -12.17
CA LEU A 37 -1.00 15.12 -12.41
C LEU A 37 -1.72 16.47 -12.47
N THR A 38 -2.89 16.52 -13.10
CA THR A 38 -3.69 17.75 -13.16
C THR A 38 -4.19 18.17 -11.78
N ARG A 39 -4.57 17.22 -10.91
CA ARG A 39 -4.93 17.51 -9.52
C ARG A 39 -3.75 18.06 -8.73
N VAL A 40 -2.57 17.44 -8.84
CA VAL A 40 -1.35 17.93 -8.19
C VAL A 40 -1.01 19.35 -8.67
N ILE A 41 -1.07 19.60 -9.98
CA ILE A 41 -0.83 20.94 -10.55
C ILE A 41 -1.81 21.96 -9.95
N ASN A 42 -3.09 21.62 -9.86
CA ASN A 42 -4.10 22.51 -9.31
C ASN A 42 -3.88 22.78 -7.81
N ASP A 43 -3.50 21.76 -7.05
CA ASP A 43 -3.19 21.89 -5.63
C ASP A 43 -2.01 22.84 -5.39
N VAL A 44 -0.90 22.64 -6.11
CA VAL A 44 0.28 23.53 -6.04
C VAL A 44 -0.09 24.94 -6.50
N ASN A 45 -0.91 25.08 -7.55
CA ASN A 45 -1.37 26.39 -8.02
C ASN A 45 -2.17 27.14 -6.93
N GLN A 46 -3.08 26.45 -6.24
CA GLN A 46 -3.83 27.03 -5.13
C GLN A 46 -2.94 27.40 -3.96
N ALA A 47 -1.94 26.57 -3.63
CA ALA A 47 -0.98 26.86 -2.58
C ALA A 47 -0.14 28.11 -2.92
N VAL A 48 0.37 28.20 -4.16
CA VAL A 48 1.09 29.39 -4.67
C VAL A 48 0.22 30.64 -4.61
N PHE A 49 -1.04 30.55 -5.02
CA PHE A 49 -1.97 31.69 -5.01
C PHE A 49 -2.20 32.27 -3.61
N LYS A 50 -2.13 31.43 -2.56
CA LYS A 50 -2.28 31.85 -1.16
C LYS A 50 -1.02 32.48 -0.56
N LEU A 51 0.13 32.38 -1.23
CA LEU A 51 1.38 32.96 -0.74
C LEU A 51 1.40 34.48 -0.94
N ASP A 52 1.90 35.19 0.06
CA ASP A 52 2.23 36.61 -0.07
C ASP A 52 3.44 36.77 -1.01
N HIS A 53 3.18 37.28 -2.22
CA HIS A 53 4.20 37.40 -3.27
C HIS A 53 5.31 38.39 -2.92
N GLU A 54 5.00 39.46 -2.18
CA GLU A 54 6.00 40.46 -1.81
C GLU A 54 6.97 39.90 -0.76
N ARG A 55 6.46 39.03 0.13
CA ARG A 55 7.27 38.41 1.20
C ARG A 55 7.99 37.14 0.78
N LEU A 56 7.41 36.36 -0.13
CA LEU A 56 7.92 35.04 -0.51
C LEU A 56 8.09 34.89 -2.05
N PRO A 57 8.85 35.78 -2.71
CA PRO A 57 9.01 35.76 -4.17
C PRO A 57 9.69 34.46 -4.67
N ASP A 58 10.63 33.91 -3.90
CA ASP A 58 11.31 32.66 -4.24
C ASP A 58 10.35 31.46 -4.18
N HIS A 59 9.43 31.43 -3.21
CA HIS A 59 8.43 30.36 -3.12
C HIS A 59 7.45 30.42 -4.29
N HIS A 60 7.06 31.62 -4.72
CA HIS A 60 6.25 31.81 -5.93
C HIS A 60 6.95 31.31 -7.18
N THR A 61 8.23 31.65 -7.33
CA THR A 61 9.05 31.25 -8.48
C THR A 61 9.22 29.74 -8.54
N GLU A 62 9.58 29.12 -7.42
CA GLU A 62 9.74 27.66 -7.32
C GLU A 62 8.42 26.93 -7.53
N GLY A 63 7.31 27.42 -6.96
CA GLY A 63 6.00 26.79 -7.14
C GLY A 63 5.53 26.82 -8.60
N LYS A 64 5.81 27.90 -9.33
CA LYS A 64 5.58 27.96 -10.79
C LYS A 64 6.46 26.97 -11.55
N ALA A 65 7.72 26.80 -11.15
CA ALA A 65 8.62 25.82 -11.76
C ALA A 65 8.15 24.37 -11.52
N VAL A 66 7.61 24.06 -10.34
CA VAL A 66 6.97 22.75 -10.06
C VAL A 66 5.79 22.53 -11.01
N ILE A 67 4.90 23.51 -11.14
CA ILE A 67 3.74 23.43 -12.05
C ILE A 67 4.18 23.17 -13.49
N GLU A 68 5.22 23.87 -13.97
CA GLU A 68 5.77 23.70 -15.31
C GLU A 68 6.36 22.29 -15.50
N ALA A 69 7.15 21.80 -14.54
CA ALA A 69 7.75 20.47 -14.60
C ALA A 69 6.68 19.36 -14.67
N LEU A 70 5.62 19.48 -13.87
CA LEU A 70 4.50 18.53 -13.84
C LEU A 70 3.65 18.59 -15.12
N ALA A 71 3.40 19.79 -15.65
CA ALA A 71 2.72 19.96 -16.93
C ALA A 71 3.54 19.34 -18.09
N GLY A 72 4.86 19.53 -18.06
CA GLY A 72 5.80 18.90 -18.98
C GLY A 72 5.79 17.37 -18.89
N LEU A 73 5.79 16.80 -17.69
CA LEU A 73 5.65 15.35 -17.48
C LEU A 73 4.33 14.83 -18.05
N ARG A 74 3.21 15.51 -17.76
CA ARG A 74 1.89 15.14 -18.30
C ARG A 74 1.91 15.12 -19.83
N TYR A 75 2.51 16.13 -20.47
CA TYR A 75 2.64 16.18 -21.93
C TYR A 75 3.50 15.03 -22.47
N GLN A 76 4.67 14.78 -21.87
CA GLN A 76 5.57 13.69 -22.25
C GLN A 76 4.85 12.33 -22.21
N MET A 77 4.09 12.07 -21.15
CA MET A 77 3.28 10.86 -21.02
C MET A 77 2.22 10.73 -22.12
N GLN A 78 1.44 11.79 -22.35
CA GLN A 78 0.37 11.77 -23.36
C GLN A 78 0.89 11.60 -24.80
N ARG A 79 2.16 11.93 -25.04
CA ARG A 79 2.84 11.80 -26.32
C ARG A 79 3.75 10.56 -26.41
N ASP A 80 3.71 9.70 -25.41
CA ASP A 80 4.56 8.50 -25.31
C ASP A 80 6.06 8.80 -25.48
N HIS A 81 6.52 9.93 -24.97
CA HIS A 81 7.93 10.28 -25.01
C HIS A 81 8.76 9.27 -24.21
N PRO A 82 10.05 9.06 -24.57
CA PRO A 82 10.95 8.23 -23.80
C PRO A 82 11.09 8.71 -22.35
N MET A 83 11.14 7.74 -21.43
CA MET A 83 11.43 8.03 -20.02
C MET A 83 12.90 8.46 -19.87
N ARG A 84 13.13 9.58 -19.18
CA ARG A 84 14.49 10.10 -18.94
C ARG A 84 15.04 9.70 -17.56
N PRO A 85 16.37 9.66 -17.37
CA PRO A 85 16.97 9.58 -16.04
C PRO A 85 16.49 10.72 -15.13
N LEU A 86 16.46 10.44 -13.82
CA LEU A 86 16.22 11.42 -12.77
C LEU A 86 17.43 12.34 -12.60
N GLN A 87 17.18 13.59 -12.24
CA GLN A 87 18.16 14.69 -12.25
C GLN A 87 18.29 15.41 -10.90
N ASP A 88 17.44 15.10 -9.92
CA ASP A 88 17.57 15.67 -8.57
C ASP A 88 18.73 15.03 -7.77
N SER A 89 18.89 15.47 -6.53
CA SER A 89 19.98 15.05 -5.64
C SER A 89 19.51 14.13 -4.50
N MET A 90 18.34 13.50 -4.61
CA MET A 90 17.89 12.57 -3.57
C MET A 90 18.77 11.31 -3.53
N PRO A 91 18.93 10.67 -2.35
CA PRO A 91 19.78 9.50 -2.19
C PRO A 91 19.40 8.28 -3.06
N ASP A 92 18.16 8.23 -3.58
CA ASP A 92 17.67 7.12 -4.38
C ASP A 92 17.96 7.22 -5.88
N VAL A 93 18.50 8.35 -6.35
CA VAL A 93 18.69 8.63 -7.78
C VAL A 93 19.60 7.60 -8.44
N GLU A 94 20.67 7.17 -7.77
CA GLU A 94 21.57 6.15 -8.32
C GLU A 94 20.85 4.81 -8.54
N ALA A 95 20.09 4.34 -7.53
CA ALA A 95 19.32 3.10 -7.63
C ALA A 95 18.25 3.16 -8.73
N TRP A 96 17.56 4.29 -8.85
CA TRP A 96 16.56 4.52 -9.89
C TRP A 96 17.15 4.58 -11.29
N ASN A 97 18.20 5.38 -11.49
CA ASN A 97 18.83 5.52 -12.80
C ASN A 97 19.53 4.21 -13.22
N GLY A 98 20.11 3.48 -12.27
CA GLY A 98 20.61 2.13 -12.50
C GLY A 98 19.52 1.15 -12.95
N TYR A 99 18.34 1.19 -12.31
CA TYR A 99 17.19 0.38 -12.72
C TYR A 99 16.70 0.76 -14.12
N LEU A 100 16.51 2.05 -14.40
CA LEU A 100 16.08 2.52 -15.71
C LEU A 100 17.06 2.08 -16.80
N ALA A 101 18.37 2.28 -16.59
CA ALA A 101 19.39 1.85 -17.54
C ALA A 101 19.40 0.32 -17.76
N ALA A 102 19.14 -0.48 -16.72
CA ALA A 102 19.18 -1.94 -16.81
C ALA A 102 17.93 -2.54 -17.47
N TYR A 103 16.74 -1.99 -17.18
CA TYR A 103 15.45 -2.61 -17.56
C TYR A 103 14.66 -1.83 -18.60
N HIS A 104 14.98 -0.55 -18.82
CA HIS A 104 14.24 0.36 -19.70
C HIS A 104 15.24 1.21 -20.52
N PRO A 105 15.93 0.59 -21.50
CA PRO A 105 16.95 1.27 -22.29
C PRO A 105 16.35 2.46 -23.06
N GLU A 106 17.23 3.36 -23.51
CA GLU A 106 16.85 4.60 -24.18
C GLU A 106 15.84 4.37 -25.32
N GLY A 107 14.79 5.20 -25.36
CA GLY A 107 13.75 5.16 -26.40
C GLY A 107 12.47 4.44 -26.01
N VAL A 108 12.40 3.77 -24.85
CA VAL A 108 11.14 3.17 -24.35
C VAL A 108 10.21 4.28 -23.82
N GLY A 109 9.07 4.43 -24.49
CA GLY A 109 8.00 5.35 -24.11
C GLY A 109 7.18 4.89 -22.90
N HIS A 110 6.44 5.84 -22.32
CA HIS A 110 5.57 5.67 -21.16
C HIS A 110 4.51 4.55 -21.28
N PHE A 111 3.97 4.29 -22.47
CA PHE A 111 3.01 3.20 -22.70
C PHE A 111 3.71 1.84 -22.86
N GLN A 112 4.99 1.84 -23.24
CA GLN A 112 5.71 0.64 -23.63
C GLN A 112 6.44 0.00 -22.46
N ALA A 113 6.82 0.81 -21.47
CA ALA A 113 7.38 0.34 -20.21
C ALA A 113 6.38 -0.56 -19.45
N PRO A 114 6.88 -1.59 -18.73
CA PRO A 114 6.13 -2.25 -17.66
C PRO A 114 5.32 -1.28 -16.80
N TRP A 115 4.05 -1.62 -16.59
CA TRP A 115 3.07 -0.75 -15.95
C TRP A 115 3.48 -0.37 -14.52
N LEU A 116 3.93 -1.33 -13.72
CA LEU A 116 4.54 -1.09 -12.41
C LEU A 116 5.65 -0.03 -12.47
N THR A 117 6.60 -0.18 -13.41
CA THR A 117 7.68 0.81 -13.55
C THR A 117 7.12 2.18 -13.88
N GLN A 118 6.20 2.24 -14.85
CA GLN A 118 5.68 3.51 -15.34
C GLN A 118 4.95 4.29 -14.24
N GLU A 119 4.08 3.63 -13.46
CA GLU A 119 3.40 4.32 -12.36
C GLU A 119 4.39 4.78 -11.29
N CYS A 120 5.31 3.89 -10.85
CA CYS A 120 6.33 4.28 -9.89
C CYS A 120 7.17 5.46 -10.40
N TYR A 121 7.55 5.47 -11.67
CA TYR A 121 8.33 6.55 -12.27
C TYR A 121 7.56 7.87 -12.26
N VAL A 122 6.27 7.87 -12.55
CA VAL A 122 5.45 9.09 -12.52
C VAL A 122 5.43 9.70 -11.12
N TYR A 123 5.22 8.90 -10.07
CA TYR A 123 5.29 9.41 -8.69
C TYR A 123 6.70 9.87 -8.31
N ARG A 124 7.75 9.18 -8.77
CA ARG A 124 9.13 9.63 -8.56
C ARG A 124 9.46 10.93 -9.29
N ARG A 125 8.88 11.17 -10.47
CA ARG A 125 9.01 12.42 -11.23
C ARG A 125 8.17 13.56 -10.63
N ILE A 126 7.02 13.26 -10.02
CA ILE A 126 6.31 14.22 -9.17
C ILE A 126 7.22 14.62 -8.02
N ARG A 127 7.82 13.64 -7.34
CA ARG A 127 8.75 13.90 -6.24
C ARG A 127 9.98 14.70 -6.66
N GLU A 128 10.56 14.37 -7.81
CA GLU A 128 11.69 15.11 -8.42
C GLU A 128 11.35 16.59 -8.57
N ALA A 129 10.15 16.93 -9.08
CA ALA A 129 9.75 18.32 -9.27
C ALA A 129 9.85 19.13 -7.97
N PHE A 130 9.45 18.55 -6.83
CA PHE A 130 9.60 19.18 -5.52
C PHE A 130 11.04 19.13 -4.99
N ALA A 131 11.76 18.03 -5.21
CA ALA A 131 13.15 17.86 -4.78
C ALA A 131 14.14 18.83 -5.47
N MET A 132 13.80 19.31 -6.67
CA MET A 132 14.56 20.32 -7.40
C MET A 132 14.43 21.75 -6.83
N THR A 133 13.53 21.97 -5.86
CA THR A 133 13.29 23.27 -5.21
C THR A 133 14.03 23.37 -3.88
N LYS A 134 14.04 24.55 -3.24
CA LYS A 134 14.53 24.72 -1.86
C LYS A 134 13.39 24.81 -0.86
N HIS A 135 12.28 25.45 -1.21
CA HIS A 135 11.19 25.78 -0.30
C HIS A 135 10.00 24.83 -0.38
N TRP A 136 9.87 24.07 -1.47
CA TRP A 136 8.76 23.14 -1.68
C TRP A 136 9.14 21.67 -1.45
N GLN A 137 10.35 21.38 -1.00
CA GLN A 137 10.82 20.00 -0.84
C GLN A 137 9.94 19.18 0.12
N ALA A 138 9.37 19.78 1.17
CA ALA A 138 8.54 19.05 2.13
C ALA A 138 7.04 19.02 1.75
N TYR A 139 6.66 19.64 0.63
CA TYR A 139 5.25 19.75 0.25
C TYR A 139 4.69 18.39 -0.18
N ASP A 140 3.57 17.99 0.43
CA ASP A 140 2.78 16.83 0.03
C ASP A 140 1.47 17.31 -0.61
N PRO A 141 1.31 17.17 -1.95
CA PRO A 141 0.10 17.61 -2.65
C PRO A 141 -1.12 16.72 -2.40
N PHE A 142 -0.98 15.63 -1.65
CA PHE A 142 -2.06 14.68 -1.36
C PHE A 142 -2.53 14.72 0.10
N LEU A 143 -1.79 15.39 1.00
CA LEU A 143 -2.06 15.37 2.44
C LEU A 143 -3.45 15.91 2.78
N ALA A 144 -3.87 17.01 2.17
CA ALA A 144 -5.18 17.61 2.44
C ALA A 144 -6.34 16.67 2.07
N GLU A 145 -6.23 15.96 0.93
CA GLU A 145 -7.24 14.99 0.49
C GLU A 145 -7.26 13.77 1.42
N LYS A 146 -6.09 13.26 1.83
CA LYS A 146 -5.95 12.16 2.79
C LYS A 146 -6.61 12.50 4.14
N THR A 147 -6.29 13.65 4.72
CA THR A 147 -6.87 14.10 5.99
C THR A 147 -8.38 14.31 5.88
N SER A 148 -8.86 14.96 4.82
CA SER A 148 -10.31 15.14 4.62
C SER A 148 -11.07 13.81 4.45
N SER A 149 -10.45 12.82 3.81
CA SER A 149 -11.01 11.47 3.68
C SER A 149 -11.13 10.77 5.04
N LEU A 150 -10.10 10.91 5.89
CA LEU A 150 -10.13 10.40 7.26
C LEU A 150 -11.22 11.08 8.10
N GLU A 151 -11.35 12.40 8.03
CA GLU A 151 -12.38 13.15 8.78
C GLU A 151 -13.79 12.65 8.48
N LYS A 152 -14.09 12.39 7.20
CA LYS A 152 -15.39 11.82 6.77
C LYS A 152 -15.61 10.41 7.30
N SER A 153 -14.54 9.70 7.61
CA SER A 153 -14.54 8.32 8.11
C SER A 153 -14.68 8.22 9.64
N ILE A 154 -14.48 9.31 10.38
CA ILE A 154 -14.50 9.33 11.85
C ILE A 154 -15.77 8.70 12.46
N PRO A 155 -17.00 9.05 12.02
CA PRO A 155 -18.21 8.48 12.62
C PRO A 155 -18.26 6.95 12.53
N VAL A 156 -17.67 6.41 11.46
CA VAL A 156 -17.59 4.98 11.22
C VAL A 156 -16.50 4.35 12.08
N LEU A 157 -15.32 4.97 12.14
CA LEU A 157 -14.20 4.51 12.96
C LEU A 157 -14.52 4.49 14.47
N VAL A 158 -15.37 5.41 14.94
CA VAL A 158 -15.87 5.38 16.32
C VAL A 158 -16.68 4.12 16.61
N LYS A 159 -17.52 3.67 15.67
CA LYS A 159 -18.29 2.42 15.83
C LYS A 159 -17.38 1.19 15.83
N VAL A 160 -16.37 1.18 14.96
CA VAL A 160 -15.35 0.12 14.93
C VAL A 160 -14.60 0.08 16.26
N ALA A 161 -14.15 1.21 16.79
CA ALA A 161 -13.47 1.29 18.09
C ALA A 161 -14.33 0.70 19.22
N GLN A 162 -15.60 1.10 19.30
CA GLN A 162 -16.54 0.59 20.31
C GLN A 162 -16.78 -0.92 20.20
N HIS A 163 -16.71 -1.45 18.98
CA HIS A 163 -16.83 -2.89 18.72
C HIS A 163 -15.57 -3.64 19.18
N VAL A 164 -14.39 -3.14 18.82
CA VAL A 164 -13.09 -3.69 19.24
C VAL A 164 -12.93 -3.69 20.77
N ASP A 165 -13.35 -2.62 21.44
CA ASP A 165 -13.30 -2.49 22.90
C ASP A 165 -14.13 -3.55 23.64
N ARG A 166 -15.25 -3.97 23.04
CA ARG A 166 -16.13 -5.01 23.60
C ARG A 166 -15.51 -6.39 23.45
N GLN A 167 -14.99 -6.70 22.26
CA GLN A 167 -14.43 -8.01 21.96
C GLN A 167 -13.10 -8.28 22.65
N SER A 168 -12.30 -7.25 22.92
CA SER A 168 -10.96 -7.39 23.53
C SER A 168 -10.96 -7.91 24.98
N ARG A 169 -12.14 -8.10 25.58
CA ARG A 169 -12.30 -8.56 26.98
C ARG A 169 -12.45 -10.07 27.13
N GLU A 170 -12.70 -10.80 26.04
CA GLU A 170 -13.05 -12.24 26.08
C GLU A 170 -12.03 -13.08 25.31
N VAL A 171 -11.22 -13.86 26.03
CA VAL A 171 -10.10 -14.65 25.46
C VAL A 171 -10.57 -15.81 24.56
N ALA A 172 -11.81 -16.27 24.74
CA ALA A 172 -12.33 -17.47 24.06
C ALA A 172 -12.50 -17.33 22.53
N HIS A 173 -12.35 -16.13 21.97
CA HIS A 173 -12.73 -15.82 20.58
C HIS A 173 -11.64 -15.08 19.79
N TRP A 174 -10.36 -15.24 20.13
CA TRP A 174 -9.27 -14.51 19.46
C TRP A 174 -9.19 -14.75 17.95
N ASP A 175 -9.58 -15.94 17.49
CA ASP A 175 -9.68 -16.26 16.06
C ASP A 175 -10.75 -15.42 15.35
N ILE A 176 -11.93 -15.27 15.95
CA ILE A 176 -13.03 -14.43 15.42
C ILE A 176 -12.60 -12.96 15.38
N VAL A 177 -12.07 -12.44 16.49
CA VAL A 177 -11.63 -11.03 16.57
C VAL A 177 -10.51 -10.74 15.58
N CYS A 178 -9.57 -11.67 15.41
CA CYS A 178 -8.47 -11.52 14.46
C CYS A 178 -8.99 -11.50 13.01
N GLN A 179 -9.91 -12.41 12.66
CA GLN A 179 -10.55 -12.42 11.33
C GLN A 179 -11.26 -11.11 11.03
N GLU A 180 -12.06 -10.60 11.96
CA GLU A 180 -12.76 -9.33 11.79
C GLU A 180 -11.80 -8.16 11.58
N LEU A 181 -10.78 -8.03 12.42
CA LEU A 181 -9.77 -6.97 12.30
C LEU A 181 -8.99 -7.07 10.99
N MET A 182 -8.68 -8.27 10.52
CA MET A 182 -8.07 -8.48 9.20
C MET A 182 -9.02 -8.11 8.05
N LEU A 183 -10.32 -8.39 8.17
CA LEU A 183 -11.31 -8.01 7.17
C LEU A 183 -11.57 -6.50 7.15
N PHE A 184 -11.58 -5.82 8.31
CA PHE A 184 -11.58 -4.36 8.37
C PHE A 184 -10.32 -3.77 7.75
N SER A 185 -9.15 -4.37 8.01
CA SER A 185 -7.88 -3.99 7.41
C SER A 185 -7.88 -4.19 5.88
N LEU A 186 -8.51 -5.27 5.38
CA LEU A 186 -8.62 -5.58 3.95
C LEU A 186 -9.51 -4.59 3.20
N TRP A 187 -10.74 -4.42 3.68
CA TRP A 187 -11.79 -3.69 2.96
C TRP A 187 -11.83 -2.19 3.30
N GLY A 188 -11.20 -1.80 4.41
CA GLY A 188 -11.26 -0.43 4.91
C GLY A 188 -12.71 0.03 5.11
N ASN A 189 -13.06 1.18 4.51
CA ASN A 189 -14.40 1.76 4.62
C ASN A 189 -15.46 1.06 3.76
N ALA A 190 -15.09 0.01 3.00
CA ALA A 190 -16.02 -0.76 2.18
C ALA A 190 -16.72 -1.90 2.93
N VAL A 191 -16.39 -2.13 4.21
CA VAL A 191 -17.11 -3.12 5.03
C VAL A 191 -18.55 -2.68 5.24
N ASP A 192 -19.51 -3.62 5.17
CA ASP A 192 -20.90 -3.35 5.50
C ASP A 192 -21.07 -3.18 7.02
N LEU A 193 -20.93 -1.94 7.47
CA LEU A 193 -21.03 -1.58 8.88
C LEU A 193 -22.47 -1.32 9.31
N SER A 194 -23.47 -1.60 8.45
CA SER A 194 -24.88 -1.62 8.86
C SER A 194 -25.13 -2.68 9.93
N LEU A 195 -24.35 -3.76 9.96
CA LEU A 195 -24.37 -4.76 11.02
C LEU A 195 -24.02 -4.18 12.39
N LEU A 196 -23.10 -3.20 12.45
CA LEU A 196 -22.77 -2.51 13.70
C LEU A 196 -23.93 -1.62 14.21
N ALA A 197 -24.97 -1.38 13.40
CA ALA A 197 -26.17 -0.66 13.84
C ALA A 197 -27.25 -1.59 14.44
N GLY A 198 -27.18 -2.91 14.19
CA GLY A 198 -28.13 -3.92 14.73
C GLY A 198 -27.70 -4.57 16.04
N GLN A 199 -26.69 -4.00 16.71
CA GLN A 199 -25.94 -4.58 17.82
C GLN A 199 -26.76 -4.93 19.07
N ASP A 200 -27.95 -4.36 19.24
CA ASP A 200 -28.79 -4.61 20.43
C ASP A 200 -29.49 -5.99 20.42
N THR A 201 -29.36 -6.76 19.34
CA THR A 201 -30.14 -8.00 19.13
C THR A 201 -29.33 -9.29 19.09
N MET A 202 -27.99 -9.23 19.02
CA MET A 202 -27.10 -10.39 18.90
C MET A 202 -25.98 -10.31 19.94
N ASP A 203 -25.47 -11.46 20.39
CA ASP A 203 -24.25 -11.50 21.21
C ASP A 203 -23.00 -11.16 20.37
N THR A 204 -21.89 -10.88 21.05
CA THR A 204 -20.63 -10.42 20.46
C THR A 204 -20.05 -11.44 19.47
N GLU A 205 -20.15 -12.73 19.79
CA GLU A 205 -19.67 -13.82 18.95
C GLU A 205 -20.52 -13.98 17.68
N GLY A 206 -21.85 -13.98 17.81
CA GLY A 206 -22.78 -14.14 16.70
C GLY A 206 -22.73 -12.98 15.72
N LEU A 207 -22.62 -11.74 16.23
CA LEU A 207 -22.38 -10.58 15.37
C LEU A 207 -21.06 -10.72 14.62
N GLY A 208 -20.01 -11.16 15.32
CA GLY A 208 -18.69 -11.33 14.72
C GLY A 208 -18.65 -12.32 13.56
N LYS A 209 -19.23 -13.50 13.76
CA LYS A 209 -19.38 -14.51 12.71
C LYS A 209 -20.12 -13.98 11.47
N LYS A 210 -21.17 -13.18 11.67
CA LYS A 210 -21.92 -12.58 10.57
C LYS A 210 -21.09 -11.54 9.80
N MET A 211 -20.33 -10.70 10.51
CA MET A 211 -19.41 -9.74 9.89
C MET A 211 -18.32 -10.43 9.08
N ILE A 212 -17.81 -11.57 9.58
CA ILE A 212 -16.85 -12.40 8.85
C ILE A 212 -17.48 -12.96 7.57
N GLU A 213 -18.67 -13.54 7.66
CA GLU A 213 -19.39 -14.09 6.50
C GLU A 213 -19.60 -13.03 5.41
N GLU A 214 -20.10 -11.85 5.77
CA GLU A 214 -20.29 -10.74 4.83
C GLU A 214 -18.96 -10.20 4.28
N GLY A 215 -17.93 -10.11 5.12
CA GLY A 215 -16.59 -9.69 4.71
C GLY A 215 -15.89 -10.68 3.77
N ARG A 216 -16.26 -11.96 3.79
CA ARG A 216 -15.70 -12.99 2.89
C ARG A 216 -16.45 -13.09 1.55
N ALA A 217 -17.64 -12.53 1.42
CA ALA A 217 -18.46 -12.67 0.21
C ALA A 217 -17.77 -12.16 -1.07
N GLY A 218 -16.89 -11.16 -0.97
CA GLY A 218 -16.11 -10.62 -2.10
C GLY A 218 -14.70 -11.22 -2.24
N VAL A 219 -14.32 -12.20 -1.41
CA VAL A 219 -12.98 -12.78 -1.40
C VAL A 219 -12.92 -13.97 -2.36
N VAL A 220 -12.08 -13.89 -3.39
CA VAL A 220 -11.97 -14.92 -4.43
C VAL A 220 -10.79 -15.89 -4.22
N VAL A 221 -9.84 -15.52 -3.36
CA VAL A 221 -8.78 -16.39 -2.83
C VAL A 221 -8.72 -16.13 -1.35
N ASP A 222 -8.90 -17.17 -0.53
CA ASP A 222 -9.18 -17.00 0.89
C ASP A 222 -8.35 -17.94 1.77
N ASP A 223 -7.16 -17.47 2.13
CA ASP A 223 -6.29 -18.14 3.09
C ASP A 223 -6.45 -17.59 4.53
N LEU A 224 -7.54 -16.87 4.82
CA LEU A 224 -7.71 -16.13 6.07
C LEU A 224 -7.65 -17.05 7.30
N ASP A 225 -8.36 -18.19 7.24
CA ASP A 225 -8.42 -19.14 8.35
C ASP A 225 -7.04 -19.72 8.69
N ALA A 226 -6.22 -20.01 7.67
CA ALA A 226 -4.87 -20.54 7.85
C ALA A 226 -3.93 -19.49 8.46
N ALA A 227 -3.99 -18.26 7.96
CA ALA A 227 -3.19 -17.14 8.44
C ALA A 227 -3.53 -16.78 9.89
N VAL A 228 -4.83 -16.70 10.22
CA VAL A 228 -5.29 -16.38 11.59
C VAL A 228 -4.88 -17.47 12.56
N LYS A 229 -5.07 -18.75 12.20
CA LYS A 229 -4.67 -19.88 13.04
C LYS A 229 -3.20 -19.80 13.45
N ASP A 230 -2.31 -19.54 12.49
CA ASP A 230 -0.88 -19.47 12.77
C ASP A 230 -0.52 -18.19 13.54
N LEU A 231 -1.14 -17.04 13.23
CA LEU A 231 -0.88 -15.76 13.92
C LEU A 231 -1.34 -15.79 15.39
N VAL A 232 -2.56 -16.24 15.69
CA VAL A 232 -3.08 -16.24 17.07
C VAL A 232 -2.40 -17.26 17.98
N ALA A 233 -1.67 -18.23 17.40
CA ALA A 233 -0.83 -19.17 18.13
C ALA A 233 0.50 -18.55 18.58
N MET A 234 0.92 -17.42 18.02
CA MET A 234 2.18 -16.76 18.37
C MET A 234 2.11 -16.09 19.74
N ARG A 235 3.26 -15.92 20.40
CA ARG A 235 3.39 -15.19 21.67
C ARG A 235 4.65 -14.35 21.65
N GLY A 236 4.53 -13.07 21.96
CA GLY A 236 5.65 -12.13 21.98
C GLY A 236 6.32 -11.95 20.61
N ALA A 237 5.59 -12.16 19.52
CA ALA A 237 6.13 -12.10 18.15
C ALA A 237 6.47 -10.67 17.71
N ARG A 238 7.29 -10.57 16.65
CA ARG A 238 7.40 -9.38 15.83
C ARG A 238 6.48 -9.50 14.61
N VAL A 239 5.55 -8.55 14.46
CA VAL A 239 4.65 -8.47 13.31
C VAL A 239 4.95 -7.20 12.50
N ASP A 240 5.18 -7.33 11.20
CA ASP A 240 5.47 -6.18 10.33
C ASP A 240 4.27 -5.88 9.43
N PHE A 241 3.89 -4.61 9.29
CA PHE A 241 2.90 -4.15 8.33
C PHE A 241 3.60 -3.37 7.22
N VAL A 242 3.54 -3.86 5.99
CA VAL A 242 3.91 -3.08 4.80
C VAL A 242 2.68 -2.35 4.33
N LEU A 243 2.57 -1.09 4.75
CA LEU A 243 1.35 -0.30 4.64
C LEU A 243 1.02 0.09 3.19
N ASP A 244 -0.27 0.29 2.95
CA ASP A 244 -0.83 0.91 1.74
C ASP A 244 -1.32 2.32 2.10
N ASN A 245 -2.64 2.53 2.15
CA ASN A 245 -3.24 3.85 2.26
C ASN A 245 -3.32 4.40 3.69
N ALA A 246 -3.18 5.71 3.81
CA ALA A 246 -3.51 6.47 5.01
C ALA A 246 -5.04 6.51 5.23
N GLY A 247 -5.46 7.18 6.31
CA GLY A 247 -6.88 7.37 6.61
C GLY A 247 -7.54 6.15 7.22
N PHE A 248 -8.70 5.73 6.69
CA PHE A 248 -9.45 4.60 7.27
C PHE A 248 -8.60 3.32 7.30
N GLU A 249 -7.93 3.00 6.19
CA GLU A 249 -7.16 1.74 6.08
C GLU A 249 -6.03 1.68 7.11
N LEU A 250 -5.20 2.73 7.20
CA LEU A 250 -4.21 2.84 8.26
C LEU A 250 -4.85 2.70 9.65
N THR A 251 -5.98 3.36 9.90
CA THR A 251 -6.65 3.27 11.22
C THR A 251 -7.08 1.83 11.54
N ALA A 252 -7.60 1.08 10.56
CA ALA A 252 -7.92 -0.33 10.73
C ALA A 252 -6.67 -1.18 11.02
N ASP A 253 -5.54 -0.88 10.35
CA ASP A 253 -4.26 -1.52 10.63
C ASP A 253 -3.76 -1.21 12.06
N LEU A 254 -3.97 0.01 12.55
CA LEU A 254 -3.64 0.40 13.93
C LEU A 254 -4.50 -0.34 14.98
N PHE A 255 -5.79 -0.56 14.71
CA PHE A 255 -6.64 -1.38 15.58
C PHE A 255 -6.14 -2.82 15.64
N LEU A 256 -5.84 -3.44 14.50
CA LEU A 256 -5.29 -4.80 14.44
C LEU A 256 -3.96 -4.88 15.21
N ALA A 257 -3.02 -3.97 14.93
CA ALA A 257 -1.74 -3.90 15.61
C ALA A 257 -1.89 -3.72 17.13
N SER A 258 -2.87 -2.94 17.57
CA SER A 258 -3.07 -2.63 18.99
C SER A 258 -3.62 -3.85 19.71
N TRP A 259 -4.54 -4.55 19.07
CA TRP A 259 -5.09 -5.81 19.56
C TRP A 259 -4.02 -6.91 19.65
N LEU A 260 -3.15 -7.04 18.64
CA LEU A 260 -2.04 -8.01 18.65
C LEU A 260 -1.10 -7.79 19.85
N VAL A 261 -0.79 -6.53 20.18
CA VAL A 261 0.04 -6.22 21.36
C VAL A 261 -0.71 -6.42 22.66
N ALA A 262 -1.96 -5.97 22.74
CA ALA A 262 -2.78 -6.08 23.95
C ALA A 262 -3.04 -7.55 24.37
N THR A 263 -3.14 -8.46 23.40
CA THR A 263 -3.30 -9.91 23.63
C THR A 263 -1.98 -10.65 23.90
N GLY A 264 -0.84 -9.98 23.77
CA GLY A 264 0.49 -10.60 23.91
C GLY A 264 0.86 -11.53 22.75
N ILE A 265 0.08 -11.54 21.66
CA ILE A 265 0.44 -12.23 20.41
C ILE A 265 1.72 -11.61 19.85
N ALA A 266 1.75 -10.27 19.76
CA ALA A 266 2.92 -9.51 19.35
C ALA A 266 3.56 -8.78 20.56
N GLN A 267 4.88 -8.83 20.66
CA GLN A 267 5.66 -7.92 21.51
C GLN A 267 6.03 -6.65 20.75
N THR A 268 6.23 -6.75 19.44
CA THR A 268 6.63 -5.62 18.59
C THR A 268 5.82 -5.61 17.30
N VAL A 269 5.33 -4.43 16.93
CA VAL A 269 4.74 -4.18 15.62
C VAL A 269 5.57 -3.13 14.89
N VAL A 270 5.94 -3.42 13.64
CA VAL A 270 6.73 -2.50 12.79
C VAL A 270 5.90 -2.10 11.58
N PHE A 271 5.60 -0.81 11.46
CA PHE A 271 4.91 -0.22 10.31
C PHE A 271 5.93 0.29 9.30
N HIS A 272 5.89 -0.25 8.09
CA HIS A 272 6.71 0.20 6.96
C HIS A 272 5.91 1.19 6.11
N ILE A 273 6.35 2.44 6.13
CA ILE A 273 5.75 3.57 5.42
C ILE A 273 6.56 3.94 4.17
N LYS A 274 5.96 4.73 3.27
CA LYS A 274 6.64 5.25 2.08
C LYS A 274 7.54 6.43 2.45
N ALA A 275 8.65 6.56 1.72
CA ALA A 275 9.67 7.58 1.98
C ALA A 275 9.23 9.01 1.64
N TYR A 276 8.23 9.15 0.76
CA TYR A 276 7.68 10.42 0.31
C TYR A 276 6.30 10.17 -0.31
N PRO A 277 5.52 11.21 -0.65
CA PRO A 277 4.17 11.04 -1.17
C PRO A 277 4.13 10.12 -2.39
N TRP A 278 3.34 9.06 -2.30
CA TRP A 278 3.38 7.92 -3.21
C TRP A 278 1.96 7.43 -3.48
N PHE A 279 1.65 7.09 -4.73
CA PHE A 279 0.36 6.50 -5.13
C PHE A 279 -0.89 7.23 -4.59
N VAL A 280 -0.82 8.56 -4.48
CA VAL A 280 -1.82 9.47 -3.90
C VAL A 280 -2.00 9.26 -2.41
N SER A 281 -2.51 8.11 -2.00
CA SER A 281 -2.99 7.86 -0.64
C SER A 281 -2.04 7.07 0.23
N ASP A 282 -0.90 6.60 -0.27
CA ASP A 282 0.00 5.78 0.54
C ASP A 282 0.52 6.52 1.77
N THR A 283 0.65 5.77 2.86
CA THR A 283 1.07 6.29 4.16
C THR A 283 2.55 6.69 4.16
N THR A 284 2.81 7.96 4.45
CA THR A 284 4.12 8.51 4.84
C THR A 284 4.16 8.82 6.34
N GLN A 285 5.29 9.32 6.83
CA GLN A 285 5.41 9.74 8.24
C GLN A 285 4.42 10.85 8.59
N ALA A 286 4.29 11.84 7.70
CA ALA A 286 3.35 12.96 7.89
C ALA A 286 1.89 12.47 7.97
N ASP A 287 1.54 11.45 7.19
CA ASP A 287 0.21 10.85 7.21
C ASP A 287 -0.08 10.08 8.49
N PHE A 288 0.92 9.34 8.99
CA PHE A 288 0.81 8.61 10.23
C PHE A 288 0.58 9.59 11.40
N ASP A 289 1.38 10.64 11.47
CA ASP A 289 1.26 11.68 12.49
C ASP A 289 -0.07 12.45 12.38
N ALA A 290 -0.48 12.81 11.16
CA ALA A 290 -1.76 13.45 10.90
C ALA A 290 -2.94 12.55 11.31
N THR A 291 -2.85 11.24 11.06
CA THR A 291 -3.89 10.28 11.44
C THR A 291 -4.09 10.26 12.96
N LEU A 292 -3.01 10.18 13.73
CA LEU A 292 -3.10 10.23 15.19
C LEU A 292 -3.69 11.56 15.68
N ALA A 293 -3.24 12.68 15.12
CA ALA A 293 -3.73 14.01 15.50
C ALA A 293 -5.22 14.20 15.17
N THR A 294 -5.68 13.74 14.00
CA THR A 294 -7.07 13.83 13.57
C THR A 294 -7.99 12.95 14.41
N LEU A 295 -7.52 11.77 14.85
CA LEU A 295 -8.33 10.85 15.64
C LEU A 295 -8.37 11.18 17.14
N GLU A 296 -7.36 11.89 17.67
CA GLU A 296 -7.23 12.16 19.11
C GLU A 296 -8.48 12.76 19.77
N PRO A 297 -9.18 13.75 19.18
CA PRO A 297 -10.40 14.30 19.78
C PRO A 297 -11.58 13.32 19.83
N HIS A 298 -11.56 12.27 18.99
CA HIS A 298 -12.68 11.34 18.80
C HIS A 298 -12.42 9.97 19.44
N LEU A 299 -11.17 9.56 19.53
CA LEU A 299 -10.70 8.28 20.08
C LEU A 299 -9.55 8.49 21.08
N PRO A 300 -9.72 9.34 22.12
CA PRO A 300 -8.60 9.79 22.95
C PRO A 300 -7.88 8.64 23.66
N THR A 301 -8.62 7.65 24.18
CA THR A 301 -8.04 6.49 24.86
C THR A 301 -7.22 5.61 23.93
N HIS A 302 -7.68 5.40 22.70
CA HIS A 302 -6.97 4.60 21.70
C HIS A 302 -5.69 5.31 21.26
N VAL A 303 -5.79 6.60 20.90
CA VAL A 303 -4.62 7.38 20.47
C VAL A 303 -3.58 7.51 21.58
N ALA A 304 -4.01 7.70 22.83
CA ALA A 304 -3.10 7.70 23.98
C ALA A 304 -2.37 6.35 24.13
N SER A 305 -3.09 5.24 23.98
CA SER A 305 -2.51 3.89 23.99
C SER A 305 -1.49 3.71 22.86
N TRP A 306 -1.85 4.07 21.63
CA TRP A 306 -0.96 3.98 20.46
C TRP A 306 0.30 4.83 20.62
N ARG A 307 0.17 6.06 21.14
CA ARG A 307 1.33 6.90 21.47
C ARG A 307 2.22 6.27 22.53
N ALA A 308 1.66 5.60 23.53
CA ALA A 308 2.44 4.86 24.54
C ALA A 308 3.16 3.63 23.95
N LEU A 309 2.53 2.93 23.01
CA LEU A 309 3.16 1.83 22.27
C LEU A 309 4.34 2.32 21.42
N LEU A 310 4.19 3.48 20.76
CA LEU A 310 5.28 4.13 20.03
C LEU A 310 6.42 4.56 20.97
N ALA A 311 6.08 5.21 22.09
CA ALA A 311 7.06 5.70 23.06
C ALA A 311 7.85 4.56 23.74
N SER A 312 7.23 3.41 23.94
CA SER A 312 7.90 2.22 24.52
C SER A 312 8.72 1.43 23.50
N GLY A 313 8.57 1.70 22.20
CA GLY A 313 9.19 0.94 21.11
C GLY A 313 8.49 -0.38 20.77
N ALA A 314 7.36 -0.69 21.44
CA ALA A 314 6.49 -1.80 21.07
C ALA A 314 5.87 -1.57 19.68
N TRP A 315 5.59 -0.32 19.33
CA TRP A 315 5.33 0.07 17.94
C TRP A 315 6.50 0.85 17.38
N GLN A 316 6.83 0.59 16.12
CA GLN A 316 7.89 1.28 15.40
C GLN A 316 7.40 1.67 14.02
N VAL A 317 7.59 2.93 13.63
CA VAL A 317 7.33 3.41 12.27
C VAL A 317 8.66 3.54 11.55
N ARG A 318 8.79 2.87 10.40
CA ARG A 318 10.03 2.80 9.63
C ARG A 318 9.78 3.16 8.18
N SER A 319 10.70 3.93 7.64
CA SER A 319 10.74 4.29 6.23
C SER A 319 12.00 3.70 5.61
N ASP A 320 11.86 3.11 4.43
CA ASP A 320 12.96 2.62 3.61
C ASP A 320 12.71 3.00 2.15
N PRO A 321 13.71 3.53 1.41
CA PRO A 321 13.53 3.97 0.04
C PRO A 321 13.09 2.83 -0.90
N PHE A 322 13.38 1.55 -0.58
CA PHE A 322 12.96 0.40 -1.37
C PHE A 322 11.45 0.33 -1.61
N TRP A 323 10.63 0.75 -0.64
CA TRP A 323 9.17 0.77 -0.79
C TRP A 323 8.71 1.69 -1.92
N THR A 324 9.49 2.73 -2.20
CA THR A 324 9.28 3.72 -3.27
C THR A 324 10.17 3.49 -4.50
N TYR A 325 10.79 2.32 -4.64
CA TYR A 325 11.50 1.93 -5.87
C TYR A 325 10.55 1.29 -6.89
N PRO A 326 10.94 1.20 -8.18
CA PRO A 326 10.15 0.51 -9.21
C PRO A 326 10.33 -1.02 -9.17
N HIS A 327 11.17 -1.52 -8.26
CA HIS A 327 11.49 -2.94 -8.16
C HIS A 327 10.29 -3.74 -7.65
N ALA A 328 9.99 -4.84 -8.33
CA ALA A 328 9.19 -5.92 -7.76
C ALA A 328 9.92 -6.57 -6.58
N PHE A 329 9.17 -7.15 -5.64
CA PHE A 329 9.72 -7.75 -4.43
C PHE A 329 10.53 -9.03 -4.69
N HIS A 330 10.52 -9.58 -5.90
CA HIS A 330 11.51 -10.60 -6.29
C HIS A 330 12.96 -10.07 -6.16
N HIS A 331 13.16 -8.76 -6.26
CA HIS A 331 14.47 -8.14 -6.05
C HIS A 331 14.79 -7.87 -4.58
N LEU A 332 13.78 -7.91 -3.69
CA LEU A 332 13.90 -7.55 -2.28
C LEU A 332 15.11 -8.20 -1.60
N PRO A 333 15.44 -9.50 -1.83
CA PRO A 333 16.60 -10.15 -1.19
C PRO A 333 17.96 -9.46 -1.41
N ARG A 334 18.06 -8.61 -2.43
CA ARG A 334 19.28 -7.88 -2.81
C ARG A 334 19.42 -6.52 -2.15
N TYR A 335 18.39 -6.08 -1.44
CA TYR A 335 18.37 -4.80 -0.76
C TYR A 335 18.54 -5.00 0.75
N PRO A 336 19.18 -4.05 1.46
CA PRO A 336 19.41 -4.14 2.90
C PRO A 336 18.13 -4.39 3.72
N ILE A 337 16.98 -3.88 3.25
CA ILE A 337 15.66 -4.06 3.90
C ILE A 337 15.28 -5.54 4.08
N ALA A 338 15.79 -6.46 3.26
CA ALA A 338 15.53 -7.89 3.40
C ALA A 338 16.01 -8.44 4.74
N SER A 339 17.18 -7.99 5.21
CA SER A 339 17.74 -8.40 6.50
C SER A 339 16.87 -7.95 7.67
N GLU A 340 16.15 -6.84 7.50
CA GLU A 340 15.25 -6.32 8.51
C GLU A 340 13.92 -7.08 8.51
N LEU A 341 13.33 -7.33 7.34
CA LEU A 341 12.07 -8.08 7.22
C LEU A 341 12.20 -9.53 7.67
N ARG A 342 13.37 -10.15 7.50
CA ARG A 342 13.63 -11.52 7.99
C ARG A 342 13.64 -11.66 9.51
N LYS A 343 13.65 -10.54 10.26
CA LYS A 343 13.48 -10.56 11.72
C LYS A 343 12.01 -10.68 12.13
N SER A 344 11.08 -10.52 11.18
CA SER A 344 9.65 -10.62 11.42
C SER A 344 9.21 -12.07 11.54
N ASP A 345 8.34 -12.36 12.51
CA ASP A 345 7.68 -13.65 12.62
C ASP A 345 6.46 -13.73 11.70
N PHE A 346 5.83 -12.58 11.40
CA PHE A 346 4.68 -12.47 10.51
C PHE A 346 4.62 -11.11 9.82
N ILE A 347 4.50 -11.09 8.48
CA ILE A 347 4.41 -9.85 7.69
C ILE A 347 3.03 -9.72 7.06
N VAL A 348 2.40 -8.55 7.18
CA VAL A 348 1.15 -8.20 6.49
C VAL A 348 1.47 -7.21 5.37
N PHE A 349 1.31 -7.63 4.11
CA PHE A 349 1.39 -6.75 2.94
C PHE A 349 0.00 -6.23 2.59
N LYS A 350 -0.19 -4.92 2.68
CA LYS A 350 -1.48 -4.27 2.42
C LYS A 350 -1.63 -3.81 0.98
N GLY A 351 -2.81 -3.98 0.41
CA GLY A 351 -3.24 -3.28 -0.78
C GLY A 351 -2.69 -3.80 -2.12
N ASP A 352 -3.16 -3.15 -3.19
CA ASP A 352 -2.97 -3.60 -4.57
C ASP A 352 -1.52 -3.44 -5.04
N LEU A 353 -0.85 -2.33 -4.70
CA LEU A 353 0.52 -2.08 -5.15
C LEU A 353 1.52 -3.08 -4.54
N ASN A 354 1.38 -3.40 -3.26
CA ASN A 354 2.24 -4.40 -2.63
C ASN A 354 2.01 -5.78 -3.24
N TYR A 355 0.76 -6.17 -3.53
CA TYR A 355 0.47 -7.43 -4.24
C TYR A 355 1.10 -7.46 -5.63
N ARG A 356 0.92 -6.39 -6.43
CA ARG A 356 1.57 -6.28 -7.74
C ARG A 356 3.08 -6.40 -7.65
N LYS A 357 3.72 -5.81 -6.65
CA LYS A 357 5.16 -5.97 -6.39
C LYS A 357 5.53 -7.39 -5.95
N LEU A 358 4.71 -8.05 -5.13
CA LEU A 358 4.92 -9.46 -4.72
C LEU A 358 4.95 -10.39 -5.94
N VAL A 359 4.00 -10.24 -6.86
CA VAL A 359 3.87 -11.12 -8.04
C VAL A 359 4.44 -10.52 -9.33
N PHE A 360 5.27 -9.47 -9.23
CA PHE A 360 5.95 -8.84 -10.37
C PHE A 360 5.03 -8.25 -11.46
N ASP A 361 3.76 -7.92 -11.17
CA ASP A 361 2.85 -7.23 -12.10
C ASP A 361 2.82 -7.81 -13.53
N CYS A 362 2.79 -9.14 -13.64
CA CYS A 362 2.86 -9.87 -14.90
C CYS A 362 1.52 -10.44 -15.34
N LYS A 363 1.44 -10.85 -16.62
CA LYS A 363 0.34 -11.65 -17.19
C LYS A 363 0.41 -13.10 -16.70
N TRP A 364 0.03 -13.32 -15.45
CA TRP A 364 -0.12 -14.65 -14.87
C TRP A 364 -1.41 -15.32 -15.34
N ASP A 365 -1.41 -16.66 -15.31
CA ASP A 365 -2.67 -17.38 -15.23
C ASP A 365 -3.25 -17.18 -13.82
N VAL A 366 -4.55 -16.87 -13.72
CA VAL A 366 -5.20 -16.60 -12.44
C VAL A 366 -5.19 -17.81 -11.50
N THR A 367 -5.02 -19.02 -12.03
CA THR A 367 -4.90 -20.25 -11.22
C THR A 367 -3.47 -20.57 -10.80
N THR A 368 -2.48 -19.77 -11.22
CA THR A 368 -1.09 -19.95 -10.79
C THR A 368 -1.02 -19.91 -9.26
N PRO A 369 -0.38 -20.87 -8.57
CA PRO A 369 -0.27 -20.82 -7.11
C PRO A 369 0.45 -19.55 -6.62
N PHE A 370 -0.06 -18.92 -5.57
CA PHE A 370 0.53 -17.69 -5.01
C PHE A 370 2.00 -17.87 -4.63
N VAL A 371 2.33 -18.99 -3.99
CA VAL A 371 3.72 -19.36 -3.61
C VAL A 371 4.66 -19.52 -4.81
N GLU A 372 4.15 -19.82 -6.00
CA GLU A 372 4.95 -19.80 -7.23
C GLU A 372 5.18 -18.35 -7.71
N ALA A 373 4.12 -17.54 -7.73
CA ALA A 373 4.14 -16.19 -8.27
C ALA A 373 5.03 -15.20 -7.49
N ILE A 374 5.24 -15.43 -6.19
CA ILE A 374 6.12 -14.61 -5.33
C ILE A 374 7.62 -14.88 -5.54
N GLY A 375 7.98 -15.87 -6.38
CA GLY A 375 9.34 -16.14 -6.81
C GLY A 375 10.31 -16.38 -5.64
N PRO A 376 11.47 -15.69 -5.56
CA PRO A 376 12.49 -15.92 -4.53
C PRO A 376 11.99 -15.82 -3.09
N LEU A 377 10.89 -15.09 -2.85
CA LEU A 377 10.35 -14.89 -1.50
C LEU A 377 9.70 -16.15 -0.92
N ARG A 378 9.42 -17.17 -1.76
CA ARG A 378 8.84 -18.44 -1.31
C ARG A 378 9.83 -19.31 -0.55
N ASP A 379 11.14 -19.13 -0.80
CA ASP A 379 12.16 -20.02 -0.28
C ASP A 379 12.32 -19.82 1.24
N GLY A 380 12.68 -20.86 1.99
CA GLY A 380 12.95 -20.74 3.43
C GLY A 380 14.39 -20.30 3.76
N GLY A 381 15.19 -20.01 2.74
CA GLY A 381 16.64 -19.78 2.85
C GLY A 381 17.04 -18.30 2.85
N ALA A 382 18.28 -18.03 2.42
CA ALA A 382 18.87 -16.69 2.43
C ALA A 382 18.12 -15.66 1.58
N ASP A 383 17.34 -16.09 0.59
CA ASP A 383 16.54 -15.22 -0.29
C ASP A 383 15.06 -15.13 0.13
N GLY A 384 14.66 -15.94 1.10
CA GLY A 384 13.29 -16.06 1.60
C GLY A 384 12.79 -14.93 2.48
N LEU A 385 11.47 -14.93 2.68
CA LEU A 385 10.81 -14.29 3.82
C LEU A 385 10.11 -15.35 4.68
N GLY A 386 9.85 -14.99 5.95
CA GLY A 386 9.10 -15.81 6.90
C GLY A 386 7.64 -15.99 6.51
N GLN A 387 6.76 -16.10 7.50
CA GLN A 387 5.31 -16.15 7.24
C GLN A 387 4.84 -14.78 6.79
N PHE A 388 4.02 -14.71 5.74
CA PHE A 388 3.41 -13.45 5.37
C PHE A 388 2.05 -13.60 4.70
N LEU A 389 1.21 -12.60 4.91
CA LEU A 389 -0.14 -12.48 4.39
C LEU A 389 -0.23 -11.26 3.48
N SER A 390 -0.80 -11.42 2.28
CA SER A 390 -1.22 -10.29 1.48
C SER A 390 -2.73 -10.08 1.61
N LEU A 391 -3.12 -8.88 2.06
CA LEU A 391 -4.50 -8.43 2.15
C LEU A 391 -4.75 -7.42 1.04
N ARG A 392 -5.40 -7.83 -0.04
CA ARG A 392 -5.48 -7.03 -1.26
C ARG A 392 -6.90 -6.96 -1.82
N THR A 393 -7.44 -5.76 -1.93
CA THR A 393 -8.57 -5.47 -2.82
C THR A 393 -8.09 -5.40 -4.27
N CYS A 394 -8.78 -6.07 -5.19
CA CYS A 394 -8.38 -6.19 -6.59
C CYS A 394 -8.60 -4.87 -7.34
N LYS A 395 -7.51 -4.18 -7.69
CA LYS A 395 -7.52 -2.89 -8.41
C LYS A 395 -6.58 -2.88 -9.63
N SER A 396 -6.20 -4.05 -10.14
CA SER A 396 -5.28 -4.23 -11.27
C SER A 396 -5.47 -5.57 -11.97
N ASP A 397 -5.03 -5.66 -13.24
CA ASP A 397 -5.22 -6.82 -14.12
C ASP A 397 -4.47 -8.10 -13.67
N VAL A 398 -3.65 -8.03 -12.62
CA VAL A 398 -2.92 -9.20 -12.10
C VAL A 398 -3.70 -9.87 -10.97
N CYS A 399 -3.87 -11.18 -11.05
CA CYS A 399 -4.38 -12.00 -9.96
C CYS A 399 -3.82 -13.42 -10.10
N VAL A 400 -3.59 -14.11 -8.98
CA VAL A 400 -3.11 -15.49 -8.91
C VAL A 400 -3.76 -16.20 -7.72
N GLY A 401 -3.71 -17.53 -7.71
CA GLY A 401 -4.14 -18.37 -6.60
C GLY A 401 -5.61 -18.78 -6.63
N LEU A 402 -6.36 -18.48 -7.69
CA LEU A 402 -7.74 -18.94 -7.83
C LEU A 402 -7.78 -20.47 -8.02
N SER A 403 -8.83 -21.10 -7.51
CA SER A 403 -9.17 -22.45 -7.94
C SER A 403 -9.70 -22.42 -9.38
N GLU A 404 -9.62 -23.54 -10.10
CA GLU A 404 -10.20 -23.67 -11.45
C GLU A 404 -11.70 -23.32 -11.47
N GLU A 405 -12.45 -23.78 -10.46
CA GLU A 405 -13.88 -23.48 -10.31
C GLU A 405 -14.13 -21.98 -10.15
N LYS A 406 -13.36 -21.33 -9.26
CA LYS A 406 -13.52 -19.88 -9.04
C LYS A 406 -13.07 -19.08 -10.25
N ALA A 407 -12.03 -19.52 -10.96
CA ALA A 407 -11.61 -18.88 -12.21
C ALA A 407 -12.75 -18.89 -13.24
N MET A 408 -13.41 -20.04 -13.44
CA MET A 408 -14.57 -20.16 -14.34
C MET A 408 -15.75 -19.28 -13.92
N GLU A 409 -16.04 -19.18 -12.61
CA GLU A 409 -17.08 -18.28 -12.09
C GLU A 409 -16.76 -16.82 -12.42
N MET A 410 -15.51 -16.42 -12.20
CA MET A 410 -15.07 -15.03 -12.37
C MET A 410 -14.91 -14.61 -13.84
N GLU A 411 -14.84 -15.54 -14.79
CA GLU A 411 -14.88 -15.23 -16.23
C GLU A 411 -16.17 -14.49 -16.63
N ALA A 412 -17.28 -14.76 -15.94
CA ALA A 412 -18.57 -14.13 -16.21
C ALA A 412 -18.73 -12.74 -15.55
N VAL A 413 -17.80 -12.33 -14.66
CA VAL A 413 -17.91 -11.10 -13.88
C VAL A 413 -17.03 -10.01 -14.48
N ASP A 414 -17.63 -9.09 -15.22
CA ASP A 414 -16.87 -8.03 -15.88
C ASP A 414 -16.13 -7.11 -14.88
N GLY A 415 -14.87 -6.79 -15.19
CA GLY A 415 -14.04 -5.87 -14.40
C GLY A 415 -13.74 -6.30 -12.96
N TRP A 416 -13.92 -7.57 -12.59
CA TRP A 416 -13.79 -8.02 -11.20
C TRP A 416 -12.41 -7.72 -10.59
N MET A 417 -11.34 -7.84 -11.39
CA MET A 417 -9.95 -7.60 -10.96
C MET A 417 -9.60 -6.11 -10.75
N THR A 418 -10.40 -5.19 -11.29
CA THR A 418 -10.04 -3.75 -11.33
C THR A 418 -11.05 -2.86 -10.61
N SER A 419 -12.18 -3.41 -10.18
CA SER A 419 -13.30 -2.67 -9.58
C SER A 419 -13.10 -2.31 -8.10
N GLY A 420 -12.19 -2.98 -7.40
CA GLY A 420 -12.04 -2.90 -5.94
C GLY A 420 -13.15 -3.60 -5.15
N LYS A 421 -14.09 -4.30 -5.81
CA LYS A 421 -15.20 -5.01 -5.17
C LYS A 421 -14.88 -6.46 -4.80
N HIS A 422 -13.78 -6.99 -5.31
CA HIS A 422 -13.28 -8.32 -4.98
C HIS A 422 -11.93 -8.19 -4.29
N ALA A 423 -11.55 -9.23 -3.56
CA ALA A 423 -10.30 -9.28 -2.83
C ALA A 423 -9.64 -10.65 -2.92
N VAL A 424 -8.34 -10.66 -2.64
CA VAL A 424 -7.57 -11.87 -2.37
C VAL A 424 -6.88 -11.73 -1.02
N ILE A 425 -6.94 -12.81 -0.25
CA ILE A 425 -6.23 -13.03 1.00
C ILE A 425 -5.29 -14.19 0.72
N SER A 426 -4.03 -13.89 0.47
CA SER A 426 -3.03 -14.90 0.05
C SER A 426 -1.96 -15.06 1.11
N TYR A 427 -1.82 -16.28 1.63
CA TYR A 427 -0.92 -16.58 2.75
C TYR A 427 0.25 -17.45 2.29
N LYS A 428 1.47 -16.99 2.58
CA LYS A 428 2.69 -17.79 2.51
C LYS A 428 3.03 -18.24 3.92
N ARG A 429 2.98 -19.56 4.12
CA ARG A 429 3.32 -20.22 5.38
C ARG A 429 4.83 -20.38 5.58
#